data_AF-A0A2S1XE17-F1
#
_entry.id   AF-A0A2S1XE17-F1
#
_cell.length_a   1.000
_cell.length_b   1.000
_cell.length_c   1.000
_cell.angle_alpha   90.00
_cell.angle_beta   90.00
_cell.angle_gamma   90.00
#
_symmetry.space_group_name_H-M   'P 1'
#
loop_
_entity.id
_entity.type
_entity.pdbx_description
1 polymer ?
#
loop_
_entity_poly.entity_id
_entity_poly.type
_entity_poly.pdbx_seq_one_letter_code
_entity_poly.pdbx_strand_id
1 'polypeptide(L)' 'MEKLNDPGQHDAQQVADKALADCGGDEAAARLLLAHQLIVARQGMSTGHLRLGANAATR' A
#
# COMPACT_ATOMS: atom_id res chain seq x y z
N MET A 1 15.67 21.80 -6.48
CA MET A 1 14.80 20.67 -6.86
C MET A 1 14.58 19.83 -5.62
N GLU A 2 13.62 20.22 -4.78
CA GLU A 2 13.17 19.37 -3.67
C GLU A 2 12.36 18.22 -4.29
N LYS A 3 12.86 16.99 -4.12
CA LYS A 3 12.02 15.79 -4.28
C LYS A 3 10.91 15.94 -3.25
N LEU A 4 9.68 16.21 -3.71
CA LEU A 4 8.51 15.96 -2.90
C LEU A 4 8.51 14.46 -2.58
N ASN A 5 9.01 14.10 -1.39
CA ASN A 5 8.74 12.80 -0.80
C ASN A 5 7.25 12.79 -0.51
N ASP A 6 6.49 12.19 -1.42
CA ASP A 6 5.09 11.89 -1.21
C ASP A 6 5.01 10.92 -0.01
N PRO A 7 4.42 11.32 1.12
CA PRO A 7 4.36 10.48 2.32
C PRO A 7 3.48 9.22 2.14
N GLY A 8 2.83 9.04 0.98
CA GLY A 8 2.03 7.87 0.64
C GLY A 8 2.70 6.86 -0.27
N GLN A 9 3.86 7.18 -0.87
CA GLN A 9 4.51 6.30 -1.83
C GLN A 9 5.50 5.37 -1.12
N HIS A 10 5.00 4.34 -0.45
CA HIS A 10 5.84 3.22 -0.03
C HIS A 10 6.61 2.71 -1.26
N ASP A 11 7.93 2.64 -1.14
CA ASP A 11 8.77 2.08 -2.19
C ASP A 11 8.37 0.62 -2.40
N ALA A 12 7.82 0.32 -3.57
CA ALA A 12 7.34 -1.02 -3.92
C ALA A 12 8.45 -2.08 -3.73
N GLN A 13 9.71 -1.68 -3.92
CA GLN A 13 10.85 -2.54 -3.72
C GLN A 13 11.04 -2.86 -2.23
N GLN A 14 10.96 -1.87 -1.34
CA GLN A 14 11.05 -2.10 0.11
C GLN A 14 9.90 -2.98 0.63
N VAL A 15 8.70 -2.83 0.08
CA VAL A 15 7.54 -3.67 0.43
C VAL A 15 7.76 -5.11 0.00
N ALA A 16 8.32 -5.33 -1.21
CA ALA A 16 8.66 -6.66 -1.70
C ALA A 16 9.80 -7.30 -0.90
N ASP A 17 10.86 -6.55 -0.59
CA ASP A 17 11.99 -7.00 0.22
C ASP A 17 11.55 -7.41 1.62
N LYS A 18 10.65 -6.61 2.23
CA LYS A 18 10.06 -6.95 3.53
C LYS A 18 9.21 -8.22 3.46
N ALA A 19 8.38 -8.37 2.42
CA ALA A 19 7.56 -9.57 2.26
C ALA A 19 8.43 -10.84 2.08
N LEU A 20 9.54 -10.73 1.34
CA LEU A 20 10.52 -11.82 1.22
C LEU A 20 11.16 -12.16 2.57
N ALA A 21 11.57 -11.16 3.34
CA ALA A 21 12.15 -11.37 4.67
C ALA A 21 11.15 -12.01 5.65
N ASP A 22 9.90 -11.55 5.67
CA ASP A 22 8.82 -12.09 6.51
C ASP A 22 8.49 -13.54 6.13
N CYS A 23 8.72 -13.94 4.87
CA CYS A 23 8.55 -15.31 4.37
C CYS A 23 9.83 -16.15 4.40
N GLY A 24 10.90 -15.68 5.06
CA GLY A 24 12.15 -16.43 5.17
C GLY A 24 12.88 -16.66 3.84
N GLY A 25 12.63 -15.80 2.85
CA GLY A 25 13.18 -15.91 1.50
C GLY A 25 12.36 -16.77 0.53
N ASP A 26 11.21 -17.32 0.96
CA ASP A 26 10.30 -18.03 0.06
C ASP A 26 9.52 -17.03 -0.82
N GLU A 27 9.92 -16.95 -2.08
CA GLU A 27 9.33 -16.04 -3.06
C GLU A 27 7.85 -16.35 -3.36
N ALA A 28 7.45 -17.62 -3.34
CA ALA A 28 6.06 -18.00 -3.61
C ALA A 28 5.15 -17.55 -2.45
N ALA A 29 5.61 -17.75 -1.20
CA ALA A 29 4.91 -17.27 -0.02
C ALA A 29 4.84 -15.74 0.02
N ALA A 30 5.92 -15.03 -0.31
CA ALA A 30 5.95 -13.57 -0.36
C ALA A 30 4.97 -13.01 -1.41
N ARG A 31 4.93 -13.62 -2.60
CA ARG A 31 3.96 -13.26 -3.65
C ARG A 31 2.51 -13.45 -3.18
N LEU A 32 2.24 -14.55 -2.48
CA LEU A 32 0.90 -14.82 -1.93
C LEU A 32 0.51 -13.78 -0.87
N LEU A 33 1.44 -13.42 0.02
CA LEU A 33 1.26 -12.39 1.05
C LEU A 33 0.93 -11.02 0.42
N LEU A 34 1.73 -10.60 -0.58
CA LEU A 34 1.51 -9.34 -1.28
C LEU A 34 0.16 -9.31 -2.02
N ALA A 35 -0.21 -10.40 -2.68
CA ALA A 35 -1.51 -10.53 -3.34
C ALA A 35 -2.67 -10.42 -2.34
N HIS A 36 -2.56 -11.07 -1.17
CA HIS A 36 -3.54 -10.97 -0.11
C HIS A 36 -3.70 -9.52 0.38
N GLN A 37 -2.60 -8.83 0.68
CA GLN A 37 -2.61 -7.44 1.13
C GLN A 37 -3.26 -6.52 0.09
N LEU A 38 -2.97 -6.71 -1.20
CA LEU A 38 -3.61 -5.94 -2.28
C LEU A 38 -5.12 -6.17 -2.32
N ILE A 39 -5.58 -7.42 -2.19
CA ILE A 39 -7.01 -7.74 -2.18
C ILE A 39 -7.70 -7.06 -0.98
N VAL A 40 -7.11 -7.15 0.21
CA VAL A 40 -7.64 -6.52 1.43
C VAL A 40 -7.69 -5.00 1.29
N ALA A 41 -6.63 -4.37 0.77
CA ALA A 41 -6.60 -2.93 0.54
C ALA A 41 -7.71 -2.49 -0.43
N ARG A 42 -7.95 -3.26 -1.50
CA ARG A 42 -9.04 -2.99 -2.46
C ARG A 42 -10.43 -3.13 -1.84
N GLN A 43 -10.61 -4.06 -0.90
CA GLN A 43 -11.88 -4.23 -0.19
C GLN A 43 -12.11 -3.13 0.86
N GLY A 44 -11.04 -2.68 1.53
CA GLY A 44 -11.09 -1.56 2.48
C GLY A 44 -11.34 -0.20 1.83
N MET A 45 -11.02 -0.05 0.54
CA MET A 45 -11.38 1.10 -0.28
C MET A 45 -12.86 1.06 -0.69
N SER A 46 -13.76 1.24 0.28
CA SER A 46 -15.14 1.61 -0.01
C SER A 46 -15.16 2.99 -0.69
N THR A 47 -15.93 3.13 -1.78
CA THR A 47 -16.12 4.38 -2.53
C THR A 47 -16.59 5.56 -1.66
N GLY A 48 -17.13 5.29 -0.46
CA GLY A 48 -17.46 6.30 0.55
C GLY A 48 -16.24 6.99 1.17
N HIS A 49 -15.11 6.29 1.36
CA HIS A 49 -13.90 6.87 1.96
C HIS A 49 -13.14 7.79 1.00
N LEU A 50 -13.12 7.49 -0.31
CA LEU A 50 -12.51 8.37 -1.31
C LEU A 50 -13.22 9.73 -1.43
N ARG A 51 -14.53 9.80 -1.12
CA ARG A 51 -15.32 11.05 -1.19
C ARG A 51 -15.12 11.99 0.00
N LEU A 52 -14.63 11.50 1.13
CA LEU A 52 -14.45 12.31 2.34
C LEU A 52 -13.13 13.07 2.39
N GLY A 53 -12.15 12.74 1.53
CA GLY A 53 -10.87 13.46 1.44
C GLY A 53 -10.90 14.74 0.59
N ALA A 54 -11.86 14.87 -0.33
CA ALA A 54 -11.91 15.99 -1.28
C ALA A 54 -12.76 17.20 -0.80
N ASN A 55 -13.55 17.04 0.27
CA ASN A 55 -14.46 18.10 0.77
C ASN A 55 -14.16 18.57 2.20
N ALA A 56 -13.01 18.20 2.78
CA ALA A 56 -12.63 18.64 4.13
C ALA A 56 -12.01 20.05 4.19
N ALA A 57 -12.02 20.81 3.10
CA ALA A 57 -11.43 22.16 2.99
C ALA A 57 -12.47 23.30 2.86
N THR A 58 -13.69 23.11 3.38
CA THR A 58 -14.73 24.17 3.38
C THR A 58 -15.58 24.18 4.65
N ARG A 59 -14.95 24.39 5.80
CA ARG A 59 -15.59 25.04 6.95
C ARG A 59 -14.62 25.92 7.70
#